data_AF-A0A6L7X6S1-F1
#
_entry.id   AF-A0A6L7X6S1-F1
#
_cell.length_a   1.000
_cell.length_b   1.000
_cell.length_c   1.000
_cell.angle_alpha   90.00
_cell.angle_beta   90.00
_cell.angle_gamma   90.00
#
_symmetry.space_group_name_H-M   'P 1'
#
loop_
_entity.id
_entity.type
_entity.pdbx_description
1 polymer ?
#
loop_
_entity_poly.entity_id
_entity_poly.type
_entity_poly.pdbx_seq_one_letter_code
_entity_poly.pdbx_strand_id
1 'polypeptide(L)'
;MIRRSITTYGGQTIVRYKLAFGIGAASRRGTHGWQLAVHVVHAPGSGAWHNHYWDSWSLCLLGGIAEATDGGTRQIRPGTLRFRPHNQRHRVRGYAVTLILTSPRRHRSSIWLRGLAARPIRARSRVGYSRRVLARFRERRSAMKIPLTIAACVFLLAACGGGGGSTSPTSTGPDTTGAPNVPMLSWHQTDGGSYSVAGLPAPTPAAARHMPVYHDGRRLFVGVDQGAGKPAALPIVGRRGETEIRLGELTDGGGRGTLATYLLSTVDDPGLRWKSPPEVRFGGAGDQSDYERVVRAVQLVNAALPEGQKMRVPSMTPSDDPGTGIYFSFDWLTGLGYWGETHNSNASATSQITHSLITITRDYTSNGDRQATILLAHELLHALGMFGGATSHVPPTIDSILAADSRIYASAQGTRQPLSLLYSADREAIRALYSRLSDGVDPTSFGLWEDTSWHLVGRTSHVAFGVALRNDYVEPWAYGDLPATDLAANRGLSGRVTWTGVLLGFGPDQTVSGDAAIAVDLATLRGSADFTNLEMWNDPPLPGDLGDGVQWLDGDLGYAIAVRGNTFRETSGDAGRLTGIFTGRDHEGAAGTLERDDLVASFGAQR
;
A
#
# COMPACT_ATOMS: atom_id res chain seq x y z
N MET A 1 -17.89 -22.51 -6.05
CA MET A 1 -18.35 -21.30 -6.79
C MET A 1 -18.70 -20.22 -5.76
N ILE A 2 -18.01 -19.07 -5.82
CA ILE A 2 -18.30 -17.90 -4.97
C ILE A 2 -19.18 -16.96 -5.79
N ARG A 3 -20.40 -16.66 -5.32
CA ARG A 3 -21.24 -15.60 -5.91
C ARG A 3 -21.39 -14.46 -4.92
N ARG A 4 -21.06 -13.24 -5.37
CA ARG A 4 -21.33 -11.99 -4.65
C ARG A 4 -22.73 -11.51 -5.02
N SER A 5 -23.55 -11.19 -4.03
CA SER A 5 -24.81 -10.48 -4.24
C SER A 5 -24.94 -9.36 -3.23
N ILE A 6 -25.29 -8.16 -3.70
CA ILE A 6 -25.61 -7.03 -2.84
C ILE A 6 -27.13 -6.89 -2.84
N THR A 7 -27.74 -6.79 -1.67
CA THR A 7 -29.17 -6.56 -1.55
C THR A 7 -29.42 -5.51 -0.48
N THR A 8 -30.19 -4.48 -0.83
CA THR A 8 -30.57 -3.42 0.11
C THR A 8 -31.98 -3.66 0.61
N TYR A 9 -32.19 -3.72 1.92
CA TYR A 9 -33.52 -3.88 2.54
C TYR A 9 -33.70 -2.86 3.66
N GLY A 10 -34.68 -1.97 3.54
CA GLY A 10 -35.04 -1.02 4.61
C GLY A 10 -33.86 -0.17 5.12
N GLY A 11 -32.98 0.30 4.21
CA GLY A 11 -31.79 1.10 4.55
C GLY A 11 -30.57 0.30 5.01
N GLN A 12 -30.61 -1.04 4.97
CA GLN A 12 -29.46 -1.90 5.27
C GLN A 12 -28.84 -2.45 3.98
N THR A 13 -27.54 -2.23 3.77
CA THR A 13 -26.79 -2.86 2.69
C THR A 13 -26.27 -4.22 3.16
N ILE A 14 -26.79 -5.28 2.56
CA ILE A 14 -26.38 -6.66 2.84
C ILE A 14 -25.49 -7.14 1.70
N VAL A 15 -24.19 -7.25 1.96
CA VAL A 15 -23.24 -7.91 1.05
C VAL A 15 -23.19 -9.39 1.43
N ARG A 16 -23.63 -10.28 0.54
CA ARG A 16 -23.55 -11.74 0.73
C ARG A 16 -22.49 -12.32 -0.19
N TYR A 17 -21.54 -13.02 0.43
CA TYR A 17 -20.67 -13.95 -0.27
C TYR A 17 -21.23 -15.35 -0.05
N LYS A 18 -21.78 -15.95 -1.10
CA LYS A 18 -22.31 -17.31 -1.03
C LYS A 18 -21.20 -18.30 -1.39
N LEU A 19 -20.70 -19.05 -0.42
CA LEU A 19 -19.99 -20.30 -0.68
C LEU A 19 -20.97 -21.46 -0.53
N ALA A 20 -21.27 -22.12 -1.66
CA ALA A 20 -22.01 -23.36 -1.65
C ALA A 20 -21.04 -24.53 -1.47
N PHE A 21 -21.06 -25.16 -0.30
CA PHE A 21 -20.45 -26.47 -0.09
C PHE A 21 -21.57 -27.48 0.10
N GLY A 22 -21.67 -28.43 -0.83
CA GLY A 22 -22.59 -29.55 -0.68
C GLY A 22 -22.01 -30.56 0.31
N ILE A 23 -22.41 -30.48 1.58
CA ILE A 23 -22.18 -31.57 2.53
C ILE A 23 -23.48 -32.37 2.58
N GLY A 24 -23.58 -33.42 1.74
CA GLY A 24 -24.72 -34.33 1.71
C GLY A 24 -24.64 -35.33 0.57
N ALA A 25 -24.87 -36.61 0.89
CA ALA A 25 -24.98 -37.70 -0.07
C ALA A 25 -26.02 -37.37 -1.16
N ALA A 26 -25.68 -37.65 -2.40
CA ALA A 26 -26.50 -37.38 -3.57
C ALA A 26 -27.90 -38.03 -3.43
N SER A 27 -28.94 -37.22 -3.24
CA SER A 27 -30.31 -37.63 -3.50
C SER A 27 -30.79 -36.93 -4.78
N ARG A 28 -31.37 -37.69 -5.71
CA ARG A 28 -31.73 -37.28 -7.08
C ARG A 28 -32.88 -36.25 -7.17
N ARG A 29 -33.21 -35.52 -6.11
CA ARG A 29 -34.23 -34.46 -6.12
C ARG A 29 -33.74 -33.23 -5.35
N GLY A 30 -33.06 -32.33 -6.06
CA GLY A 30 -32.73 -30.98 -5.61
C GLY A 30 -31.74 -30.91 -4.44
N THR A 31 -30.57 -30.29 -4.64
CA THR A 31 -29.57 -30.12 -3.59
C THR A 31 -30.07 -29.20 -2.47
N HIS A 32 -30.63 -29.79 -1.43
CA HIS A 32 -30.98 -29.14 -0.16
C HIS A 32 -29.74 -29.06 0.75
N GLY A 33 -28.73 -28.30 0.34
CA GLY A 33 -27.49 -28.13 1.09
C GLY A 33 -27.59 -27.06 2.19
N TRP A 34 -26.79 -27.24 3.24
CA TRP A 34 -26.45 -26.17 4.19
C TRP A 34 -25.76 -25.03 3.43
N GLN A 35 -25.97 -23.78 3.86
CA GLN A 35 -25.31 -22.62 3.26
C GLN A 35 -24.49 -21.91 4.33
N LEU A 36 -23.23 -21.64 3.99
CA LEU A 36 -22.35 -20.79 4.79
C LEU A 36 -22.19 -19.45 4.06
N ALA A 37 -22.41 -18.35 4.77
CA ALA A 37 -22.29 -17.01 4.24
C ALA A 37 -21.55 -16.10 5.23
N VAL A 38 -20.70 -15.22 4.72
CA VAL A 38 -20.19 -14.08 5.48
C VAL A 38 -21.13 -12.91 5.25
N HIS A 39 -21.58 -12.30 6.34
CA HIS A 39 -22.56 -11.23 6.34
C HIS A 39 -21.99 -10.02 7.08
N VAL A 40 -21.77 -8.93 6.34
CA VAL A 40 -21.39 -7.63 6.89
C VAL A 40 -22.69 -6.85 7.15
N VAL A 41 -22.96 -6.56 8.41
CA VAL A 41 -24.11 -5.78 8.83
C VAL A 41 -23.63 -4.38 9.15
N HIS A 42 -24.10 -3.39 8.38
CA HIS A 42 -23.93 -1.97 8.68
C HIS A 42 -25.31 -1.33 8.84
N ALA A 43 -25.70 -1.06 10.09
CA ALA A 43 -27.00 -0.49 10.44
C ALA A 43 -26.80 0.72 11.39
N PRO A 44 -26.42 1.88 10.84
CA PRO A 44 -26.15 3.09 11.63
C PRO A 44 -27.40 3.67 12.33
N GLY A 45 -28.60 3.29 11.91
CA GLY A 45 -29.88 3.71 12.50
C GLY A 45 -30.71 2.58 13.11
N SER A 46 -31.93 2.90 13.56
CA SER A 46 -32.87 1.91 14.06
C SER A 46 -33.44 1.03 12.95
N GLY A 47 -32.76 -0.07 12.62
CA GLY A 47 -33.19 -0.97 11.56
C GLY A 47 -34.66 -1.38 11.67
N ALA A 48 -35.33 -1.64 10.55
CA ALA A 48 -36.69 -2.16 10.59
C ALA A 48 -36.71 -3.56 11.22
N TRP A 49 -37.77 -3.85 11.99
CA TRP A 49 -38.03 -5.20 12.46
C TRP A 49 -38.28 -6.13 11.28
N HIS A 50 -37.57 -7.25 11.24
CA HIS A 50 -37.79 -8.28 10.22
C HIS A 50 -37.72 -9.68 10.83
N ASN A 51 -38.31 -10.64 10.13
CA ASN A 51 -38.31 -12.03 10.54
C ASN A 51 -37.12 -12.76 9.92
N HIS A 52 -36.46 -13.59 10.72
CA HIS A 52 -35.42 -14.47 10.22
C HIS A 52 -36.02 -15.59 9.36
N TYR A 53 -35.73 -15.63 8.06
CA TYR A 53 -36.41 -16.55 7.13
C TYR A 53 -35.95 -18.01 7.22
N TRP A 54 -34.96 -18.34 8.06
CA TRP A 54 -34.32 -19.66 8.14
C TRP A 54 -33.91 -19.96 9.59
N ASP A 55 -33.73 -21.23 9.96
CA ASP A 55 -32.96 -21.53 11.16
C ASP A 55 -31.47 -21.29 10.85
N SER A 56 -30.75 -20.56 11.72
CA SER A 56 -29.33 -20.27 11.47
C SER A 56 -28.49 -20.20 12.75
N TRP A 57 -27.21 -20.51 12.61
CA TRP A 57 -26.18 -20.16 13.56
C TRP A 57 -25.39 -18.97 13.04
N SER A 58 -25.08 -18.01 13.91
CA SER A 58 -24.20 -16.89 13.58
C SER A 58 -23.07 -16.76 14.59
N LEU A 59 -21.86 -16.61 14.10
CA LEU A 59 -20.67 -16.23 14.87
C LEU A 59 -20.30 -14.79 14.52
N CYS A 60 -20.22 -13.92 15.51
CA CYS A 60 -19.69 -12.56 15.31
C CYS A 60 -18.16 -12.63 15.23
N LEU A 61 -17.59 -12.22 14.10
CA LEU A 61 -16.15 -12.23 13.87
C LEU A 61 -15.51 -10.92 14.30
N LEU A 62 -16.12 -9.79 13.92
CA LEU A 62 -15.61 -8.43 14.15
C LEU A 62 -16.74 -7.46 14.43
N GLY A 63 -16.44 -6.38 15.17
CA GLY A 63 -17.40 -5.33 15.54
C GLY A 63 -18.34 -5.73 16.68
N GLY A 64 -19.50 -5.10 16.76
CA GLY A 64 -20.50 -5.41 17.76
C GLY A 64 -21.86 -4.80 17.43
N ILE A 65 -22.93 -5.57 17.63
CA ILE A 65 -24.29 -5.12 17.32
C ILE A 65 -25.20 -5.22 18.54
N ALA A 66 -26.08 -4.25 18.70
CA ALA A 66 -27.23 -4.37 19.57
C ALA A 66 -28.38 -5.02 18.78
N GLU A 67 -28.75 -6.24 19.15
CA GLU A 67 -29.86 -6.97 18.54
C GLU A 67 -31.06 -6.97 19.48
N ALA A 68 -32.13 -6.29 19.05
CA ALA A 68 -33.44 -6.33 19.70
C ALA A 68 -34.24 -7.52 19.15
N THR A 69 -34.79 -8.35 20.04
CA THR A 69 -35.80 -9.36 19.73
C THR A 69 -37.06 -9.12 20.56
N ASP A 70 -38.13 -9.89 20.32
CA ASP A 70 -39.32 -9.83 21.16
C ASP A 70 -39.03 -10.15 22.66
N GLY A 71 -37.88 -10.76 22.95
CA GLY A 71 -37.40 -11.07 24.31
C GLY A 71 -36.43 -10.05 24.90
N GLY A 72 -36.31 -8.85 24.31
CA GLY A 72 -35.44 -7.77 24.77
C GLY A 72 -34.22 -7.53 23.87
N THR A 73 -33.40 -6.55 24.26
CA THR A 73 -32.20 -6.16 23.50
C THR A 73 -30.96 -6.78 24.12
N ARG A 74 -30.08 -7.35 23.29
CA ARG A 74 -28.79 -7.91 23.71
C ARG A 74 -27.66 -7.39 22.85
N GLN A 75 -26.51 -7.16 23.46
CA GLN A 75 -25.31 -6.79 22.74
C GLN A 75 -24.53 -8.05 22.33
N ILE A 76 -24.21 -8.15 21.05
CA ILE A 76 -23.43 -9.24 20.46
C ILE A 76 -22.03 -8.70 20.25
N ARG A 77 -21.04 -9.32 20.91
CA ARG A 77 -19.62 -8.98 20.83
C ARG A 77 -18.88 -9.98 19.92
N PRO A 78 -17.65 -9.68 19.46
CA PRO A 78 -16.83 -10.66 18.75
C PRO A 78 -16.71 -11.97 19.54
N GLY A 79 -16.70 -13.10 18.84
CA GLY A 79 -16.71 -14.44 19.43
C GLY A 79 -18.10 -14.95 19.88
N THR A 80 -19.14 -14.11 19.88
CA THR A 80 -20.49 -14.56 20.28
C THR A 80 -21.08 -15.51 19.24
N LEU A 81 -21.34 -16.76 19.65
CA LEU A 81 -22.09 -17.73 18.86
C LEU A 81 -23.57 -17.74 19.27
N ARG A 82 -24.47 -17.55 18.30
CA ARG A 82 -25.92 -17.49 18.54
C ARG A 82 -26.70 -18.33 17.54
N PHE A 83 -27.75 -19.00 18.03
CA PHE A 83 -28.76 -19.63 17.20
C PHE A 83 -29.97 -18.71 17.04
N ARG A 84 -30.44 -18.54 15.81
CA ARG A 84 -31.68 -17.82 15.46
C ARG A 84 -32.66 -18.81 14.83
N PRO A 85 -33.83 -19.05 15.46
CA PRO A 85 -34.87 -19.87 14.85
C PRO A 85 -35.58 -19.12 13.72
N HIS A 86 -36.15 -19.90 12.80
CA HIS A 86 -37.05 -19.40 11.76
C HIS A 86 -38.20 -18.60 12.38
N ASN A 87 -38.52 -17.48 11.75
CA ASN A 87 -39.48 -16.46 12.19
C ASN A 87 -39.13 -15.75 13.51
N GLN A 88 -37.90 -15.86 14.01
CA GLN A 88 -37.47 -14.94 15.06
C GLN A 88 -37.51 -13.51 14.51
N ARG A 89 -38.36 -12.67 15.10
CA ARG A 89 -38.42 -11.25 14.79
C ARG A 89 -37.25 -10.57 15.48
N HIS A 90 -36.45 -9.84 14.72
CA HIS A 90 -35.31 -9.13 15.25
C HIS A 90 -35.03 -7.81 14.52
N ARG A 91 -34.19 -7.00 15.12
CA ARG A 91 -33.68 -5.74 14.57
C ARG A 91 -32.28 -5.53 15.10
N VAL A 92 -31.38 -5.09 14.22
CA VAL A 92 -29.97 -4.91 14.53
C VAL A 92 -29.59 -3.44 14.40
N ARG A 93 -28.77 -2.94 15.34
CA ARG A 93 -28.13 -1.63 15.31
C ARG A 93 -26.61 -1.79 15.48
N GLY A 94 -25.83 -1.00 14.75
CA GLY A 94 -24.37 -1.00 14.80
C GLY A 94 -23.71 -1.68 13.60
N TYR A 95 -22.45 -2.07 13.78
CA TYR A 95 -21.63 -2.70 12.74
C TYR A 95 -21.07 -4.03 13.23
N ALA A 96 -21.28 -5.11 12.47
CA ALA A 96 -20.64 -6.39 12.73
C ALA A 96 -20.42 -7.20 11.46
N VAL A 97 -19.32 -7.94 11.44
CA VAL A 97 -19.07 -9.01 10.46
C VAL A 97 -19.43 -10.33 11.10
N THR A 98 -20.38 -11.06 10.51
CA THR A 98 -20.89 -12.32 11.06
C THR A 98 -20.77 -13.46 10.06
N LEU A 99 -20.31 -14.62 10.51
CA LEU A 99 -20.38 -15.87 9.76
C LEU A 99 -21.72 -16.55 10.06
N ILE A 100 -22.54 -16.82 9.04
CA ILE A 100 -23.88 -17.41 9.19
C ILE A 100 -23.93 -18.76 8.50
N LEU A 101 -24.33 -19.79 9.25
CA LEU A 101 -24.65 -21.12 8.75
C LEU A 101 -26.17 -21.31 8.78
N THR A 102 -26.82 -21.43 7.62
CA THR A 102 -28.28 -21.64 7.53
C THR A 102 -28.61 -23.08 7.20
N SER A 103 -29.70 -23.60 7.80
CA SER A 103 -30.23 -24.92 7.47
C SER A 103 -30.90 -24.95 6.08
N PRO A 104 -31.06 -26.15 5.47
CA PRO A 104 -31.75 -26.28 4.19
C PRO A 104 -33.18 -25.74 4.23
N ARG A 105 -33.59 -25.04 3.15
CA ARG A 105 -34.91 -24.43 3.01
C ARG A 105 -36.01 -25.49 3.16
N ARG A 106 -36.93 -25.33 4.11
CA ARG A 106 -38.17 -26.12 4.13
C ARG A 106 -39.03 -25.67 2.95
N HIS A 107 -39.24 -26.54 1.97
CA HIS A 107 -40.31 -26.32 1.00
C HIS A 107 -41.64 -26.41 1.76
N ARG A 108 -42.34 -25.28 1.92
CA ARG A 108 -43.78 -25.34 2.13
C ARG A 108 -44.38 -25.57 0.75
N SER A 109 -44.88 -26.77 0.51
CA SER A 109 -45.89 -26.99 -0.52
C SER A 109 -47.08 -26.08 -0.20
N SER A 110 -47.29 -25.09 -1.05
CA SER A 110 -48.52 -24.30 -1.08
C SER A 110 -49.64 -25.17 -1.63
N ILE A 111 -50.32 -25.92 -0.75
CA ILE A 111 -51.69 -26.36 -1.02
C ILE A 111 -52.60 -25.21 -0.62
N TRP A 112 -53.01 -24.43 -1.61
CA TRP A 112 -54.24 -23.67 -1.57
C TRP A 112 -55.39 -24.68 -1.60
N LEU A 113 -56.07 -24.90 -0.48
CA LEU A 113 -57.42 -25.47 -0.48
C LEU A 113 -58.41 -24.33 -0.24
N ARG A 114 -59.21 -24.06 -1.27
CA ARG A 114 -60.40 -23.22 -1.23
C ARG A 114 -61.47 -23.88 -0.36
N GLY A 115 -62.15 -23.07 0.46
CA GLY A 115 -63.56 -23.25 0.83
C GLY A 115 -63.86 -24.01 2.13
N LEU A 116 -64.15 -23.30 3.21
CA LEU A 116 -65.47 -23.28 3.87
C LEU A 116 -65.42 -22.41 5.14
N ALA A 117 -66.53 -21.71 5.39
CA ALA A 117 -66.73 -20.68 6.40
C ALA A 117 -66.92 -21.24 7.83
N ALA A 118 -66.43 -20.52 8.83
CA ALA A 118 -67.14 -20.22 10.10
C ALA A 118 -66.31 -19.25 10.97
N ARG A 119 -66.99 -18.29 11.60
CA ARG A 119 -66.45 -17.30 12.55
C ARG A 119 -66.25 -17.90 13.98
N PRO A 120 -66.10 -17.10 15.05
CA PRO A 120 -64.87 -16.95 15.84
C PRO A 120 -64.94 -17.61 17.23
N ILE A 121 -63.79 -17.98 17.83
CA ILE A 121 -63.74 -18.34 19.27
C ILE A 121 -62.67 -17.50 19.98
N ARG A 122 -63.12 -16.75 20.98
CA ARG A 122 -62.31 -16.08 21.99
C ARG A 122 -61.77 -17.08 23.02
N ALA A 123 -60.53 -16.77 23.43
CA ALA A 123 -59.96 -16.91 24.77
C ALA A 123 -59.61 -18.30 25.37
N ARG A 124 -58.33 -18.33 25.81
CA ARG A 124 -57.74 -19.05 26.96
C ARG A 124 -57.67 -20.57 26.91
N SER A 125 -56.44 -21.09 26.81
CA SER A 125 -55.79 -21.75 27.96
C SER A 125 -54.37 -22.20 27.61
N ARG A 126 -53.56 -22.30 28.67
CA ARG A 126 -52.16 -22.75 28.74
C ARG A 126 -51.84 -23.91 27.80
N VAL A 127 -50.81 -23.76 26.97
CA VAL A 127 -50.12 -24.89 26.36
C VAL A 127 -48.69 -24.91 26.86
N GLY A 128 -48.45 -25.78 27.85
CA GLY A 128 -47.11 -26.21 28.20
C GLY A 128 -46.44 -26.81 26.96
N TYR A 129 -45.22 -26.35 26.67
CA TYR A 129 -44.38 -27.00 25.67
C TYR A 129 -44.23 -28.46 26.07
N SER A 130 -44.82 -29.38 25.29
CA SER A 130 -44.69 -30.80 25.55
C SER A 130 -43.19 -31.14 25.59
N ARG A 131 -42.78 -31.97 26.56
CA ARG A 131 -41.38 -32.43 26.69
C ARG A 131 -40.82 -32.99 25.37
N ARG A 132 -41.69 -33.46 24.45
CA ARG A 132 -41.34 -33.92 23.10
C ARG A 132 -40.90 -32.81 22.15
N VAL A 133 -41.47 -31.60 22.23
CA VAL A 133 -41.04 -30.44 21.42
C VAL A 133 -39.69 -29.92 21.92
N LEU A 134 -39.51 -29.84 23.25
CA LEU A 134 -38.24 -29.46 23.88
C LEU A 134 -37.13 -30.52 23.66
N ALA A 135 -37.47 -31.81 23.66
CA ALA A 135 -36.54 -32.90 23.33
C ALA A 135 -36.10 -32.83 21.87
N ARG A 136 -37.03 -32.68 20.91
CA ARG A 136 -36.69 -32.46 19.50
C ARG A 136 -35.89 -31.18 19.27
N PHE A 137 -36.06 -30.15 20.11
CA PHE A 137 -35.26 -28.93 20.07
C PHE A 137 -33.83 -29.15 20.60
N ARG A 138 -33.67 -29.93 21.69
CA ARG A 138 -32.35 -30.29 22.25
C ARG A 138 -31.57 -31.21 21.32
N GLU A 139 -32.22 -32.21 20.73
CA GLU A 139 -31.63 -33.18 19.80
C GLU A 139 -31.19 -32.51 18.48
N ARG A 140 -31.93 -31.50 18.01
CA ARG A 140 -31.52 -30.66 16.86
C ARG A 140 -30.39 -29.70 17.18
N ARG A 141 -30.31 -29.21 18.43
CA ARG A 141 -29.23 -28.34 18.90
C ARG A 141 -27.89 -29.08 18.97
N SER A 142 -27.90 -30.37 19.31
CA SER A 142 -26.71 -31.23 19.29
C SER A 142 -26.29 -31.63 17.88
N ALA A 143 -27.24 -31.98 16.99
CA ALA A 143 -26.94 -32.34 15.60
C ALA A 143 -26.31 -31.20 14.77
N MET A 144 -26.54 -29.94 15.14
CA MET A 144 -25.96 -28.77 14.45
C MET A 144 -24.57 -28.33 14.95
N LYS A 145 -24.11 -28.82 16.12
CA LYS A 145 -22.78 -28.45 16.63
C LYS A 145 -21.66 -29.00 15.75
N ILE A 146 -21.82 -30.24 15.29
CA ILE A 146 -20.81 -30.97 14.51
C ILE A 146 -20.44 -30.24 13.20
N PRO A 147 -21.38 -29.87 12.30
CA PRO A 147 -21.03 -29.17 11.06
C PRO A 147 -20.49 -27.74 11.28
N LEU A 148 -20.88 -27.06 12.36
CA LEU A 148 -20.36 -25.74 12.70
C LEU A 148 -18.94 -25.80 13.28
N THR A 149 -18.66 -26.79 14.14
CA THR A 149 -17.31 -27.10 14.61
C THR A 149 -16.41 -27.51 13.43
N ILE A 150 -16.91 -28.32 12.49
CA ILE A 150 -16.18 -28.67 11.27
C ILE A 150 -15.92 -27.42 10.40
N ALA A 151 -16.89 -26.53 10.23
CA ALA A 151 -16.69 -25.29 9.47
C ALA A 151 -15.67 -24.34 10.14
N ALA A 152 -15.68 -24.25 11.47
CA ALA A 152 -14.69 -23.50 12.24
C ALA A 152 -13.30 -24.15 12.17
N CYS A 153 -13.21 -25.48 12.25
CA CYS A 153 -11.97 -26.24 12.08
C CYS A 153 -11.42 -26.15 10.65
N VAL A 154 -12.27 -26.16 9.62
CA VAL A 154 -11.84 -25.99 8.21
C VAL A 154 -11.32 -24.57 7.98
N PHE A 155 -11.89 -23.54 8.62
CA PHE A 155 -11.35 -22.18 8.57
C PHE A 155 -10.04 -22.04 9.37
N LEU A 156 -9.87 -22.76 10.48
CA LEU A 156 -8.62 -22.80 11.25
C LEU A 156 -7.52 -23.62 10.55
N LEU A 157 -7.88 -24.71 9.86
CA LEU A 157 -6.96 -25.55 9.07
C LEU A 157 -6.60 -24.92 7.72
N ALA A 158 -7.49 -24.13 7.10
CA ALA A 158 -7.13 -23.32 5.92
C ALA A 158 -6.18 -22.15 6.26
N ALA A 159 -6.10 -21.76 7.54
CA ALA A 159 -5.09 -20.84 8.05
C ALA A 159 -3.78 -21.56 8.48
N CYS A 160 -3.76 -22.89 8.46
CA CYS A 160 -2.63 -23.73 8.87
C CYS A 160 -2.42 -24.88 7.86
N GLY A 161 -1.84 -24.61 6.69
CA GLY A 161 -1.45 -25.73 5.80
C GLY A 161 -1.04 -25.36 4.37
N GLY A 162 0.27 -25.32 4.14
CA GLY A 162 0.88 -25.46 2.82
C GLY A 162 2.26 -26.11 2.97
N GLY A 163 2.34 -27.43 2.76
CA GLY A 163 3.61 -28.17 2.73
C GLY A 163 3.40 -29.68 2.83
N GLY A 164 3.43 -30.38 1.70
CA GLY A 164 3.36 -31.84 1.66
C GLY A 164 3.66 -32.38 0.26
N GLY A 165 4.95 -32.60 -0.01
CA GLY A 165 5.44 -33.36 -1.16
C GLY A 165 5.53 -34.86 -0.87
N SER A 166 5.31 -35.66 -1.91
CA SER A 166 5.44 -37.12 -1.94
C SER A 166 6.91 -37.55 -1.98
N THR A 167 7.29 -38.58 -1.21
CA THR A 167 7.75 -39.92 -1.67
C THR A 167 8.21 -40.76 -0.47
N SER A 168 7.89 -42.05 -0.47
CA SER A 168 8.40 -43.11 0.45
C SER A 168 9.16 -44.17 -0.37
N PRO A 169 9.78 -45.23 0.22
CA PRO A 169 10.46 -45.45 1.52
C PRO A 169 11.93 -45.97 1.29
N THR A 170 12.85 -46.27 2.23
CA THR A 170 12.87 -47.36 3.25
C THR A 170 14.28 -47.45 3.90
N SER A 171 14.37 -48.15 5.05
CA SER A 171 15.56 -48.69 5.81
C SER A 171 16.04 -47.83 6.99
N THR A 172 15.66 -48.12 8.26
CA THR A 172 16.09 -49.15 9.27
C THR A 172 17.35 -48.79 10.07
N GLY A 173 17.19 -48.58 11.40
CA GLY A 173 18.27 -48.75 12.41
C GLY A 173 18.28 -47.74 13.58
N PRO A 174 18.30 -48.16 14.87
CA PRO A 174 17.99 -47.29 16.04
C PRO A 174 19.18 -46.98 16.97
N ASP A 175 19.12 -45.86 17.72
CA ASP A 175 19.45 -45.73 19.17
C ASP A 175 19.37 -44.24 19.62
N THR A 176 18.47 -43.87 20.56
CA THR A 176 18.70 -43.49 22.00
C THR A 176 19.62 -42.26 22.20
N THR A 177 19.41 -41.26 23.06
CA THR A 177 18.50 -40.87 24.16
C THR A 177 18.95 -39.46 24.59
N GLY A 178 18.04 -38.58 25.03
CA GLY A 178 18.39 -37.50 25.97
C GLY A 178 18.06 -36.07 25.53
N ALA A 179 16.85 -35.62 25.84
CA ALA A 179 16.55 -34.20 26.03
C ALA A 179 16.90 -33.78 27.47
N PRO A 180 17.19 -32.49 27.70
CA PRO A 180 16.40 -31.77 28.69
C PRO A 180 15.73 -30.50 28.13
N ASN A 181 14.65 -30.17 28.83
CA ASN A 181 13.58 -29.23 28.52
C ASN A 181 13.91 -27.73 28.80
N VAL A 182 13.45 -26.85 27.89
CA VAL A 182 12.53 -25.67 28.08
C VAL A 182 13.12 -24.45 28.87
N PRO A 183 12.92 -23.15 28.46
CA PRO A 183 11.59 -22.60 28.22
C PRO A 183 11.36 -21.56 27.10
N MET A 184 10.06 -21.50 26.75
CA MET A 184 9.28 -20.32 26.36
C MET A 184 9.91 -19.33 25.38
N LEU A 185 9.42 -19.36 24.14
CA LEU A 185 9.17 -18.14 23.39
C LEU A 185 7.67 -17.99 23.21
N SER A 186 7.15 -17.06 24.00
CA SER A 186 5.87 -16.40 23.81
C SER A 186 5.65 -16.05 22.34
N TRP A 187 4.50 -16.46 21.81
CA TRP A 187 3.94 -15.80 20.64
C TRP A 187 3.55 -14.38 21.06
N HIS A 188 4.46 -13.44 20.87
CA HIS A 188 4.09 -12.04 20.80
C HIS A 188 3.25 -11.86 19.53
N GLN A 189 2.03 -11.42 19.74
CA GLN A 189 1.22 -10.67 18.79
C GLN A 189 2.11 -9.55 18.21
N THR A 190 2.67 -9.74 17.01
CA THR A 190 3.23 -8.63 16.23
C THR A 190 2.09 -7.87 15.57
N ASP A 191 1.27 -7.23 16.40
CA ASP A 191 0.51 -6.06 15.97
C ASP A 191 1.52 -4.96 15.73
N GLY A 192 1.92 -4.81 14.46
CA GLY A 192 2.99 -3.90 14.08
C GLY A 192 4.09 -4.62 13.31
N GLY A 193 3.83 -4.94 12.03
CA GLY A 193 4.95 -5.06 11.10
C GLY A 193 5.73 -3.76 11.17
N SER A 194 6.89 -3.79 11.84
CA SER A 194 7.83 -2.68 11.83
C SER A 194 8.31 -2.54 10.40
N TYR A 195 8.10 -1.37 9.82
CA TYR A 195 8.88 -0.94 8.66
C TYR A 195 10.28 -0.69 9.18
N SER A 196 11.10 -1.74 9.22
CA SER A 196 12.49 -1.52 9.55
C SER A 196 13.15 -0.95 8.31
N VAL A 197 13.62 0.29 8.39
CA VAL A 197 14.68 0.78 7.50
C VAL A 197 15.99 -0.01 7.73
N ALA A 198 16.00 -0.96 8.67
CA ALA A 198 17.12 -1.85 8.96
C ALA A 198 17.59 -2.55 7.68
N GLY A 199 18.83 -2.24 7.29
CA GLY A 199 19.46 -2.73 6.06
C GLY A 199 19.69 -1.64 5.02
N LEU A 200 18.92 -0.54 5.06
CA LEU A 200 19.20 0.62 4.23
C LEU A 200 20.35 1.44 4.86
N PRO A 201 21.26 1.97 4.04
CA PRO A 201 22.25 2.91 4.51
C PRO A 201 21.66 4.00 5.37
N ALA A 202 22.35 4.37 6.46
CA ALA A 202 22.20 5.70 7.03
C ALA A 202 22.30 6.71 5.88
N PRO A 203 21.24 7.48 5.60
CA PRO A 203 21.20 8.32 4.42
C PRO A 203 22.25 9.44 4.57
N THR A 204 23.08 9.61 3.54
CA THR A 204 24.06 10.70 3.48
C THR A 204 23.41 11.98 2.94
N PRO A 205 24.01 13.16 3.13
CA PRO A 205 23.56 14.38 2.44
C PRO A 205 23.36 14.17 0.93
N ALA A 206 24.31 13.49 0.29
CA ALA A 206 24.23 13.13 -1.13
C ALA A 206 23.01 12.25 -1.45
N ALA A 207 22.61 11.39 -0.51
CA ALA A 207 21.47 10.51 -0.67
C ALA A 207 20.15 11.24 -0.90
N ALA A 208 20.02 12.51 -0.45
CA ALA A 208 18.84 13.35 -0.58
C ALA A 208 18.32 13.50 -2.02
N ARG A 209 19.20 13.32 -3.02
CA ARG A 209 18.86 13.47 -4.44
C ARG A 209 18.64 12.15 -5.17
N HIS A 210 18.83 11.02 -4.50
CA HIS A 210 18.56 9.71 -5.08
C HIS A 210 17.11 9.31 -4.85
N MET A 211 16.61 8.43 -5.72
CA MET A 211 15.30 7.81 -5.53
C MET A 211 15.23 7.08 -4.18
N PRO A 212 14.11 7.22 -3.44
CA PRO A 212 13.93 6.51 -2.19
C PRO A 212 13.86 5.00 -2.44
N VAL A 213 14.37 4.24 -1.47
CA VAL A 213 14.27 2.78 -1.45
C VAL A 213 13.45 2.36 -0.24
N TYR A 214 12.60 1.36 -0.40
CA TYR A 214 11.77 0.85 0.70
C TYR A 214 11.39 -0.61 0.51
N HIS A 215 10.83 -1.21 1.57
CA HIS A 215 10.14 -2.49 1.46
C HIS A 215 8.82 -2.52 2.23
N ASP A 216 7.88 -3.34 1.76
CA ASP A 216 6.61 -3.64 2.44
C ASP A 216 6.68 -4.92 3.32
N GLY A 217 7.89 -5.50 3.42
CA GLY A 217 8.14 -6.77 4.11
C GLY A 217 8.06 -8.00 3.19
N ARG A 218 7.67 -7.81 1.93
CA ARG A 218 7.67 -8.85 0.89
C ARG A 218 8.45 -8.44 -0.35
N ARG A 219 8.48 -7.16 -0.68
CA ARG A 219 9.12 -6.59 -1.86
C ARG A 219 9.99 -5.41 -1.51
N LEU A 220 11.09 -5.27 -2.24
CA LEU A 220 11.88 -4.05 -2.31
C LEU A 220 11.42 -3.21 -3.49
N PHE A 221 11.49 -1.91 -3.33
CA PHE A 221 11.06 -0.93 -4.32
C PHE A 221 12.06 0.23 -4.36
N VAL A 222 12.27 0.80 -5.55
CA VAL A 222 13.04 2.02 -5.81
C VAL A 222 12.18 2.97 -6.62
N GLY A 223 12.22 4.25 -6.25
CA GLY A 223 11.36 5.27 -6.83
C GLY A 223 9.96 5.18 -6.26
N VAL A 224 8.98 5.56 -7.06
CA VAL A 224 7.58 5.62 -6.64
C VAL A 224 6.80 4.35 -6.98
N ASP A 225 5.64 4.19 -6.35
CA ASP A 225 4.73 3.10 -6.64
C ASP A 225 4.07 3.29 -8.00
N GLN A 226 3.92 2.17 -8.70
CA GLN A 226 3.06 2.09 -9.87
C GLN A 226 1.67 2.43 -9.37
N GLY A 227 1.06 3.54 -9.79
CA GLY A 227 -0.27 3.85 -9.29
C GLY A 227 -1.26 2.73 -9.65
N ALA A 228 -2.48 2.80 -9.12
CA ALA A 228 -3.42 1.68 -8.88
C ALA A 228 -3.69 0.65 -10.01
N GLY A 229 -3.20 0.86 -11.24
CA GLY A 229 -3.15 -0.13 -12.31
C GLY A 229 -2.33 -1.37 -11.96
N LYS A 230 -2.52 -2.45 -12.73
CA LYS A 230 -1.67 -3.65 -12.69
C LYS A 230 -0.79 -3.64 -13.93
N PRO A 231 0.48 -3.24 -13.85
CA PRO A 231 1.35 -3.19 -15.03
C PRO A 231 1.55 -4.55 -15.70
N ALA A 232 1.34 -5.63 -14.94
CA ALA A 232 1.24 -7.00 -15.48
C ALA A 232 0.12 -7.21 -16.51
N ALA A 233 -0.89 -6.34 -16.54
CA ALA A 233 -2.03 -6.41 -17.46
C ALA A 233 -1.80 -5.62 -18.77
N LEU A 234 -0.73 -4.83 -18.86
CA LEU A 234 -0.39 -4.11 -20.08
C LEU A 234 -0.01 -5.09 -21.21
N PRO A 235 -0.39 -4.81 -22.47
CA PRO A 235 0.04 -5.58 -23.64
C PRO A 235 1.56 -5.76 -23.69
N ILE A 236 2.00 -6.95 -24.10
CA ILE A 236 3.40 -7.20 -24.44
C ILE A 236 3.63 -6.64 -25.83
N VAL A 237 4.62 -5.77 -25.96
CA VAL A 237 5.03 -5.18 -27.25
C VAL A 237 6.32 -5.78 -27.77
N GLY A 238 7.15 -6.35 -26.89
CA GLY A 238 8.42 -6.96 -27.28
C GLY A 238 9.05 -7.83 -26.18
N ARG A 239 10.17 -8.46 -26.51
CA ARG A 239 11.00 -9.24 -25.56
C ARG A 239 12.48 -9.05 -25.88
N ARG A 240 13.32 -8.94 -24.83
CA ARG A 240 14.79 -8.90 -24.93
C ARG A 240 15.40 -9.84 -23.89
N GLY A 241 15.99 -10.93 -24.36
CA GLY A 241 16.35 -12.06 -23.50
C GLY A 241 15.12 -12.61 -22.75
N GLU A 242 15.21 -12.71 -21.42
CA GLU A 242 14.10 -13.10 -20.56
C GLU A 242 13.17 -11.93 -20.17
N THR A 243 13.49 -10.72 -20.61
CA THR A 243 12.71 -9.52 -20.25
C THR A 243 11.54 -9.34 -21.20
N GLU A 244 10.32 -9.34 -20.67
CA GLU A 244 9.13 -8.88 -21.39
C GLU A 244 9.03 -7.36 -21.33
N ILE A 245 8.86 -6.74 -22.50
CA ILE A 245 8.60 -5.30 -22.63
C ILE A 245 7.12 -5.10 -22.88
N ARG A 246 6.50 -4.27 -22.05
CA ARG A 246 5.06 -4.03 -21.99
C ARG A 246 4.78 -2.55 -22.01
N LEU A 247 3.59 -2.23 -22.50
CA LEU A 247 3.30 -0.87 -22.89
C LEU A 247 1.82 -0.52 -22.81
N GLY A 248 1.54 0.70 -22.37
CA GLY A 248 0.22 1.30 -22.54
C GLY A 248 -0.12 2.29 -21.46
N GLU A 249 -1.37 2.71 -21.45
CA GLU A 249 -1.88 3.72 -20.55
C GLU A 249 -2.43 3.11 -19.25
N LEU A 250 -2.17 3.77 -18.13
CA LEU A 250 -2.73 3.43 -16.81
C LEU A 250 -3.33 4.66 -16.14
N THR A 251 -4.43 4.46 -15.43
CA THR A 251 -4.93 5.46 -14.47
C THR A 251 -4.18 5.27 -13.16
N ASP A 252 -3.28 6.20 -12.84
CA ASP A 252 -2.31 6.01 -11.75
C ASP A 252 -2.09 7.28 -10.90
N GLY A 253 -3.06 8.20 -10.91
CA GLY A 253 -3.08 9.40 -10.09
C GLY A 253 -4.47 10.03 -9.99
N GLY A 254 -4.54 11.20 -9.33
CA GLY A 254 -5.77 11.99 -9.27
C GLY A 254 -6.03 12.66 -10.61
N GLY A 255 -7.26 12.54 -11.12
CA GLY A 255 -7.63 13.20 -12.37
C GLY A 255 -7.61 14.73 -12.25
N ARG A 256 -7.56 15.43 -13.38
CA ARG A 256 -7.43 16.90 -13.45
C ARG A 256 -8.37 17.63 -12.49
N GLY A 257 -9.65 17.24 -12.46
CA GLY A 257 -10.64 17.87 -11.57
C GLY A 257 -10.37 17.63 -10.08
N THR A 258 -9.86 16.44 -9.73
CA THR A 258 -9.48 16.11 -8.34
C THR A 258 -8.26 16.91 -7.92
N LEU A 259 -7.23 16.95 -8.78
CA LEU A 259 -6.04 17.74 -8.54
C LEU A 259 -6.37 19.23 -8.45
N ALA A 260 -7.26 19.72 -9.31
CA ALA A 260 -7.65 21.12 -9.28
C ALA A 260 -8.37 21.52 -7.99
N THR A 261 -9.31 20.69 -7.55
CA THR A 261 -9.98 20.88 -6.27
C THR A 261 -8.98 20.84 -5.12
N TYR A 262 -8.03 19.91 -5.18
CA TYR A 262 -6.99 19.77 -4.17
C TYR A 262 -6.10 21.01 -4.10
N LEU A 263 -5.57 21.47 -5.23
CA LEU A 263 -4.69 22.63 -5.29
C LEU A 263 -5.41 23.93 -4.94
N LEU A 264 -6.66 24.13 -5.34
CA LEU A 264 -7.46 25.27 -4.86
C LEU A 264 -7.66 25.29 -3.35
N SER A 265 -7.64 24.11 -2.70
CA SER A 265 -7.78 23.99 -1.25
C SER A 265 -6.45 24.04 -0.49
N THR A 266 -5.32 23.92 -1.19
CA THR A 266 -3.98 23.73 -0.60
C THR A 266 -2.91 24.66 -1.16
N VAL A 267 -3.23 25.53 -2.11
CA VAL A 267 -2.32 26.54 -2.66
C VAL A 267 -3.10 27.85 -2.78
N ASP A 268 -2.94 28.71 -1.76
CA ASP A 268 -3.57 30.03 -1.71
C ASP A 268 -3.03 30.99 -2.77
N ASP A 269 -1.70 31.00 -2.99
CA ASP A 269 -1.01 31.79 -4.01
C ASP A 269 0.04 30.91 -4.71
N PRO A 270 -0.20 30.46 -5.96
CA PRO A 270 0.79 29.68 -6.72
C PRO A 270 2.10 30.42 -6.98
N GLY A 271 2.09 31.75 -6.91
CA GLY A 271 3.31 32.56 -6.94
C GLY A 271 4.20 32.30 -5.73
N LEU A 272 3.59 32.00 -4.57
CA LEU A 272 4.22 31.78 -3.27
C LEU A 272 4.94 30.43 -3.19
N ARG A 273 6.13 30.39 -3.77
CA ARG A 273 7.02 29.22 -3.79
C ARG A 273 8.48 29.64 -3.81
N TRP A 274 9.38 28.66 -3.74
CA TRP A 274 10.80 28.88 -3.99
C TRP A 274 11.06 29.05 -5.49
N LYS A 275 11.85 30.05 -5.88
CA LYS A 275 12.29 30.24 -7.29
C LYS A 275 13.59 29.49 -7.60
N SER A 276 14.29 29.05 -6.57
CA SER A 276 15.52 28.27 -6.66
C SER A 276 15.49 27.18 -5.58
N PRO A 277 16.14 26.02 -5.80
CA PRO A 277 16.15 24.94 -4.83
C PRO A 277 16.59 25.41 -3.43
N PRO A 278 15.77 25.23 -2.39
CA PRO A 278 16.19 25.58 -1.05
C PRO A 278 17.23 24.59 -0.50
N GLU A 279 18.10 25.10 0.36
CA GLU A 279 18.90 24.28 1.26
C GLU A 279 18.11 23.98 2.55
N VAL A 280 18.14 22.73 2.97
CA VAL A 280 17.51 22.25 4.21
C VAL A 280 18.56 22.19 5.31
N ARG A 281 18.45 23.06 6.30
CA ARG A 281 19.41 23.24 7.40
C ARG A 281 18.82 22.75 8.72
N PHE A 282 19.72 22.49 9.66
CA PHE A 282 19.39 21.96 10.98
C PHE A 282 19.74 22.95 12.07
N GLY A 283 18.76 23.16 12.93
CA GLY A 283 18.83 24.04 14.08
C GLY A 283 18.78 23.33 15.42
N GLY A 284 19.45 23.92 16.40
CA GLY A 284 19.33 23.55 17.80
C GLY A 284 19.87 22.16 18.13
N ALA A 285 19.21 21.48 19.08
CA ALA A 285 19.74 20.28 19.74
C ALA A 285 19.55 18.97 18.95
N GLY A 286 19.13 19.03 17.67
CA GLY A 286 18.82 17.84 16.84
C GLY A 286 19.92 16.78 16.88
N ASP A 287 19.54 15.50 16.96
CA ASP A 287 20.50 14.40 16.98
C ASP A 287 20.67 13.74 15.59
N GLN A 288 21.55 12.75 15.50
CA GLN A 288 21.83 12.03 14.25
C GLN A 288 20.57 11.33 13.71
N SER A 289 19.66 10.88 14.58
CA SER A 289 18.42 10.23 14.17
C SER A 289 17.46 11.23 13.53
N ASP A 290 17.33 12.42 14.12
CA ASP A 290 16.54 13.52 13.55
C ASP A 290 17.09 13.95 12.19
N TYR A 291 18.42 14.06 12.06
CA TYR A 291 19.08 14.33 10.79
C TYR A 291 18.73 13.28 9.72
N GLU A 292 18.86 12.00 10.04
CA GLU A 292 18.53 10.92 9.10
C GLU A 292 17.06 10.92 8.68
N ARG A 293 16.14 11.25 9.58
CA ARG A 293 14.71 11.36 9.28
C ARG A 293 14.41 12.53 8.35
N VAL A 294 15.06 13.69 8.55
CA VAL A 294 14.94 14.83 7.63
C VAL A 294 15.52 14.49 6.27
N VAL A 295 16.69 13.85 6.20
CA VAL A 295 17.25 13.42 4.91
C VAL A 295 16.28 12.50 4.18
N ARG A 296 15.66 11.53 4.88
CA ARG A 296 14.61 10.68 4.29
C ARG A 296 13.43 11.51 3.81
N ALA A 297 12.90 12.42 4.63
CA ALA A 297 11.78 13.27 4.25
C ALA A 297 12.10 14.11 3.00
N VAL A 298 13.30 14.67 2.91
CA VAL A 298 13.79 15.38 1.73
C VAL A 298 13.88 14.47 0.51
N GLN A 299 14.36 13.22 0.66
CA GLN A 299 14.35 12.24 -0.44
C GLN A 299 12.94 12.00 -0.99
N LEU A 300 11.95 11.86 -0.09
CA LEU A 300 10.56 11.63 -0.48
C LEU A 300 10.00 12.78 -1.32
N VAL A 301 10.25 14.00 -0.87
CA VAL A 301 9.76 15.20 -1.55
C VAL A 301 10.55 15.45 -2.84
N ASN A 302 11.86 15.24 -2.84
CA ASN A 302 12.70 15.37 -4.02
C ASN A 302 12.33 14.39 -5.14
N ALA A 303 11.81 13.20 -4.82
CA ALA A 303 11.31 12.26 -5.83
C ALA A 303 10.09 12.81 -6.60
N ALA A 304 9.40 13.82 -6.05
CA ALA A 304 8.28 14.50 -6.69
C ALA A 304 8.69 15.83 -7.35
N LEU A 305 9.84 16.39 -7.00
CA LEU A 305 10.29 17.69 -7.53
C LEU A 305 11.03 17.53 -8.86
N PRO A 306 10.87 18.47 -9.81
CA PRO A 306 11.74 18.58 -10.97
C PRO A 306 13.22 18.68 -10.57
N GLU A 307 14.15 18.17 -11.38
CA GLU A 307 15.58 18.11 -11.05
C GLU A 307 16.16 19.47 -10.62
N GLY A 308 15.83 20.53 -11.38
CA GLY A 308 16.24 21.91 -11.08
C GLY A 308 15.58 22.55 -9.85
N GLN A 309 14.70 21.83 -9.14
CA GLN A 309 14.00 22.25 -7.92
C GLN A 309 14.26 21.33 -6.72
N LYS A 310 15.00 20.21 -6.90
CA LYS A 310 15.32 19.28 -5.81
C LYS A 310 16.13 19.97 -4.71
N MET A 311 15.62 19.87 -3.49
CA MET A 311 16.20 20.44 -2.29
C MET A 311 17.56 19.81 -1.99
N ARG A 312 18.43 20.58 -1.33
CA ARG A 312 19.76 20.13 -0.91
C ARG A 312 19.80 20.00 0.60
N VAL A 313 20.37 18.91 1.10
CA VAL A 313 20.70 18.78 2.52
C VAL A 313 22.22 18.90 2.62
N PRO A 314 22.78 19.93 3.27
CA PRO A 314 24.20 20.00 3.57
C PRO A 314 24.57 18.99 4.67
N SER A 315 25.87 18.87 4.97
CA SER A 315 26.33 18.11 6.14
C SER A 315 25.63 18.58 7.42
N MET A 316 25.49 17.69 8.40
CA MET A 316 24.82 17.89 9.70
C MET A 316 25.38 19.04 10.56
N THR A 317 26.33 19.85 10.07
CA THR A 317 26.88 20.99 10.83
C THR A 317 25.73 21.88 11.30
N PRO A 318 25.46 21.97 12.62
CA PRO A 318 24.43 22.85 13.13
C PRO A 318 24.73 24.27 12.68
N SER A 319 23.72 24.96 12.17
CA SER A 319 23.83 26.37 11.80
C SER A 319 22.98 27.15 12.78
N ASP A 320 23.60 28.03 13.57
CA ASP A 320 22.85 29.00 14.39
C ASP A 320 22.25 30.12 13.53
N ASP A 321 22.68 30.22 12.27
CA ASP A 321 22.10 31.14 11.30
C ASP A 321 20.94 30.46 10.56
N PRO A 322 19.68 30.90 10.80
CA PRO A 322 18.54 30.43 10.03
C PRO A 322 18.65 30.76 8.53
N GLY A 323 19.43 31.79 8.15
CA GLY A 323 19.84 32.11 6.78
C GLY A 323 18.74 32.08 5.71
N THR A 324 19.14 31.94 4.45
CA THR A 324 18.24 31.60 3.33
C THR A 324 18.11 30.08 3.22
N GLY A 325 16.89 29.53 3.30
CA GLY A 325 16.64 28.10 3.22
C GLY A 325 15.46 27.61 4.06
N ILE A 326 15.29 26.30 4.15
CA ILE A 326 14.35 25.63 5.04
C ILE A 326 15.11 25.20 6.28
N TYR A 327 14.67 25.59 7.46
CA TYR A 327 15.35 25.36 8.73
C TYR A 327 14.51 24.50 9.66
N PHE A 328 15.03 23.35 10.09
CA PHE A 328 14.39 22.51 11.08
C PHE A 328 14.83 22.85 12.50
N SER A 329 13.87 23.14 13.38
CA SER A 329 14.05 23.29 14.82
C SER A 329 13.33 22.17 15.56
N PHE A 330 14.08 21.39 16.35
CA PHE A 330 13.52 20.35 17.20
C PHE A 330 13.44 20.86 18.63
N ASP A 331 12.24 21.25 19.06
CA ASP A 331 12.01 21.86 20.36
C ASP A 331 11.30 20.87 21.31
N TRP A 332 11.55 21.05 22.61
CA TRP A 332 10.90 20.36 23.71
C TRP A 332 9.64 21.09 24.20
N LEU A 333 9.20 22.16 23.54
CA LEU A 333 8.12 23.03 24.00
C LEU A 333 6.91 22.26 24.53
N THR A 334 6.83 22.22 25.86
CA THR A 334 5.75 21.63 26.62
C THR A 334 4.58 22.60 26.62
N GLY A 335 3.50 22.30 25.91
CA GLY A 335 2.18 22.91 26.19
C GLY A 335 1.38 23.46 25.01
N LEU A 336 1.90 23.46 23.79
CA LEU A 336 1.15 24.01 22.64
C LEU A 336 0.32 22.98 21.87
N GLY A 337 0.49 21.67 22.09
CA GLY A 337 -0.34 20.64 21.47
C GLY A 337 -0.21 20.52 19.94
N TYR A 338 0.69 21.29 19.31
CA TYR A 338 1.00 21.20 17.88
C TYR A 338 2.16 20.22 17.64
N TRP A 339 1.99 19.39 16.62
CA TRP A 339 2.85 18.24 16.29
C TRP A 339 4.02 18.64 15.38
N GLY A 340 3.80 19.65 14.54
CA GLY A 340 4.75 20.32 13.67
C GLY A 340 4.15 21.66 13.25
N GLU A 341 4.99 22.66 13.00
CA GLU A 341 4.55 23.97 12.51
C GLU A 341 5.56 24.52 11.52
N THR A 342 5.08 25.04 10.39
CA THR A 342 5.91 25.65 9.36
C THR A 342 5.59 27.13 9.19
N HIS A 343 6.62 27.97 9.29
CA HIS A 343 6.54 29.42 9.11
C HIS A 343 7.35 29.83 7.88
N ASN A 344 6.68 30.25 6.80
CA ASN A 344 7.38 30.82 5.64
C ASN A 344 7.52 32.34 5.79
N SER A 345 8.71 32.85 5.50
CA SER A 345 8.98 34.27 5.35
C SER A 345 9.10 34.62 3.87
N ASN A 346 8.35 35.65 3.48
CA ASN A 346 8.13 36.00 2.09
C ASN A 346 8.77 37.36 1.80
N ALA A 347 9.40 37.50 0.63
CA ALA A 347 9.80 38.81 0.14
C ALA A 347 8.52 39.55 -0.32
N SER A 348 8.16 40.64 0.36
CA SER A 348 6.89 41.36 0.19
C SER A 348 6.63 41.92 -1.22
N ALA A 349 7.63 41.93 -2.09
CA ALA A 349 7.56 42.46 -3.45
C ALA A 349 7.39 41.38 -4.55
N THR A 350 7.62 40.09 -4.26
CA THR A 350 7.77 39.06 -5.31
C THR A 350 6.94 37.79 -5.12
N SER A 351 6.12 37.70 -4.06
CA SER A 351 5.46 36.45 -3.66
C SER A 351 6.43 35.27 -3.66
N GLN A 352 7.68 35.45 -3.21
CA GLN A 352 8.67 34.37 -3.18
C GLN A 352 8.95 33.96 -1.74
N ILE A 353 8.98 32.64 -1.50
CA ILE A 353 9.51 32.08 -0.26
C ILE A 353 11.03 32.22 -0.30
N THR A 354 11.58 32.85 0.73
CA THR A 354 13.03 33.08 0.89
C THR A 354 13.61 32.37 2.10
N HIS A 355 12.74 32.09 3.08
CA HIS A 355 13.08 31.40 4.30
C HIS A 355 11.86 30.62 4.80
N SER A 356 12.10 29.44 5.39
CA SER A 356 11.07 28.63 6.05
C SER A 356 11.62 28.07 7.35
N LEU A 357 10.86 28.19 8.44
CA LEU A 357 11.16 27.58 9.74
C LEU A 357 10.15 26.47 10.02
N ILE A 358 10.63 25.24 10.11
CA ILE A 358 9.86 24.07 10.52
C ILE A 358 10.20 23.74 11.97
N THR A 359 9.23 23.84 12.88
CA THR A 359 9.38 23.46 14.29
C THR A 359 8.68 22.14 14.56
N ILE A 360 9.40 21.17 15.14
CA ILE A 360 8.89 19.82 15.44
C ILE A 360 9.00 19.55 16.93
N THR A 361 7.92 19.05 17.54
CA THR A 361 7.95 18.58 18.93
C THR A 361 8.57 17.18 19.01
N ARG A 362 9.61 17.03 19.83
CA ARG A 362 10.36 15.77 19.95
C ARG A 362 9.53 14.58 20.38
N ASP A 363 8.50 14.78 21.21
CA ASP A 363 7.63 13.71 21.67
C ASP A 363 6.98 12.94 20.50
N TYR A 364 6.74 13.59 19.36
CA TYR A 364 6.16 12.92 18.20
C TYR A 364 7.15 11.99 17.48
N THR A 365 8.44 12.35 17.49
CA THR A 365 9.49 11.50 16.91
C THR A 365 9.65 10.16 17.63
N SER A 366 9.16 10.07 18.88
CA SER A 366 9.16 8.84 19.66
C SER A 366 8.13 7.79 19.20
N ASN A 367 7.14 8.17 18.39
CA ASN A 367 6.12 7.24 17.85
C ASN A 367 6.64 6.35 16.70
N GLY A 368 7.94 6.42 16.40
CA GLY A 368 8.65 5.59 15.44
C GLY A 368 9.09 6.36 14.20
N ASP A 369 10.22 5.95 13.63
CA ASP A 369 10.88 6.61 12.49
C ASP A 369 9.95 6.88 11.31
N ARG A 370 8.98 5.99 11.10
CA ARG A 370 7.98 6.12 10.06
C ARG A 370 7.15 7.38 10.21
N GLN A 371 6.52 7.54 11.37
CA GLN A 371 5.58 8.64 11.59
C GLN A 371 6.33 9.97 11.60
N ALA A 372 7.52 10.00 12.20
CA ALA A 372 8.40 11.15 12.17
C ALA A 372 8.77 11.58 10.74
N THR A 373 9.21 10.64 9.90
CA THR A 373 9.60 10.95 8.50
C THR A 373 8.42 11.49 7.69
N ILE A 374 7.21 10.92 7.86
CA ILE A 374 6.00 11.39 7.16
C ILE A 374 5.60 12.79 7.62
N LEU A 375 5.65 13.06 8.93
CA LEU A 375 5.39 14.40 9.45
C LEU A 375 6.39 15.41 8.89
N LEU A 376 7.69 15.08 8.89
CA LEU A 376 8.71 15.96 8.33
C LEU A 376 8.48 16.21 6.83
N ALA A 377 8.07 15.20 6.07
CA ALA A 377 7.72 15.35 4.66
C ALA A 377 6.48 16.25 4.49
N HIS A 378 5.49 16.14 5.37
CA HIS A 378 4.31 17.02 5.39
C HIS A 378 4.70 18.48 5.61
N GLU A 379 5.51 18.76 6.63
CA GLU A 379 5.98 20.12 6.90
C GLU A 379 6.84 20.67 5.75
N LEU A 380 7.61 19.82 5.06
CA LEU A 380 8.32 20.22 3.84
C LEU A 380 7.37 20.66 2.71
N LEU A 381 6.19 20.05 2.56
CA LEU A 381 5.21 20.51 1.57
C LEU A 381 4.72 21.93 1.91
N HIS A 382 4.47 22.22 3.19
CA HIS A 382 4.16 23.58 3.65
C HIS A 382 5.32 24.55 3.37
N ALA A 383 6.55 24.13 3.66
CA ALA A 383 7.74 24.93 3.40
C ALA A 383 7.93 25.24 1.90
N LEU A 384 7.40 24.39 1.04
CA LEU A 384 7.42 24.55 -0.41
C LEU A 384 6.22 25.31 -0.98
N GLY A 385 5.36 25.89 -0.14
CA GLY A 385 4.26 26.77 -0.56
C GLY A 385 2.90 26.09 -0.68
N MET A 386 2.77 24.83 -0.26
CA MET A 386 1.47 24.17 -0.17
C MET A 386 0.79 24.55 1.16
N PHE A 387 0.00 25.61 1.17
CA PHE A 387 -0.80 26.06 2.32
C PHE A 387 -2.29 25.86 2.07
N GLY A 388 -3.00 25.26 3.03
CA GLY A 388 -4.44 25.52 3.09
C GLY A 388 -4.65 26.87 3.76
N GLY A 389 -5.26 27.86 3.08
CA GLY A 389 -5.91 29.05 3.66
C GLY A 389 -5.25 29.76 4.85
N ALA A 390 -5.00 31.08 4.75
CA ALA A 390 -4.47 32.01 5.79
C ALA A 390 -5.01 31.94 7.25
N THR A 391 -5.96 31.07 7.58
CA THR A 391 -6.46 30.81 8.94
C THR A 391 -6.53 29.32 9.31
N SER A 392 -5.90 28.42 8.55
CA SER A 392 -5.99 27.00 8.83
C SER A 392 -4.68 26.27 8.53
N HIS A 393 -3.98 25.85 9.59
CA HIS A 393 -3.69 24.41 9.67
C HIS A 393 -4.95 23.73 9.20
N VAL A 394 -4.89 23.10 8.02
CA VAL A 394 -6.02 22.42 7.39
C VAL A 394 -6.91 21.89 8.51
N PRO A 395 -8.14 22.44 8.69
CA PRO A 395 -8.96 22.02 9.81
C PRO A 395 -9.05 20.50 9.69
N PRO A 396 -9.05 19.71 10.78
CA PRO A 396 -9.11 18.24 10.72
C PRO A 396 -10.34 17.66 9.99
N THR A 397 -11.13 18.52 9.33
CA THR A 397 -12.30 18.26 8.51
C THR A 397 -12.11 18.52 7.01
N ILE A 398 -11.00 19.13 6.57
CA ILE A 398 -10.62 19.17 5.15
C ILE A 398 -9.44 18.22 5.02
N ASP A 399 -9.60 17.22 4.17
CA ASP A 399 -8.65 16.13 4.05
C ASP A 399 -7.34 16.61 3.38
N SER A 400 -6.41 17.21 4.13
CA SER A 400 -5.01 16.90 3.81
C SER A 400 -4.87 15.43 4.16
N ILE A 401 -4.53 14.63 3.15
CA ILE A 401 -4.63 13.17 3.25
C ILE A 401 -3.64 12.59 4.28
N LEU A 402 -2.74 13.44 4.80
CA LEU A 402 -1.82 13.13 5.89
C LEU A 402 -2.44 13.40 7.29
N ALA A 403 -3.35 14.38 7.43
CA ALA A 403 -3.88 14.80 8.74
C ALA A 403 -5.26 14.20 9.10
N ALA A 404 -6.13 13.94 8.12
CA ALA A 404 -7.53 13.61 8.42
C ALA A 404 -7.77 12.16 8.85
N ASP A 405 -6.77 11.27 8.78
CA ASP A 405 -6.99 9.95 9.33
C ASP A 405 -5.69 9.23 9.72
N SER A 406 -5.41 9.22 11.02
CA SER A 406 -4.69 8.09 11.62
C SER A 406 -5.29 6.75 11.20
N ARG A 407 -6.55 6.71 10.70
CA ARG A 407 -7.18 5.55 10.05
C ARG A 407 -7.02 5.46 8.51
N ILE A 408 -6.35 6.37 7.80
CA ILE A 408 -5.82 6.12 6.44
C ILE A 408 -4.52 5.33 6.58
N TYR A 409 -3.73 5.62 7.62
CA TYR A 409 -2.58 4.82 8.01
C TYR A 409 -2.94 3.55 8.80
N ALA A 410 -4.09 3.52 9.48
CA ALA A 410 -4.54 2.35 10.25
C ALA A 410 -5.72 1.54 9.66
N SER A 411 -6.50 2.03 8.69
CA SER A 411 -7.80 1.40 8.34
C SER A 411 -8.29 1.47 6.88
N ALA A 412 -7.70 2.25 5.98
CA ALA A 412 -8.13 2.23 4.58
C ALA A 412 -7.61 0.95 3.89
N GLN A 413 -8.37 -0.14 4.04
CA GLN A 413 -8.24 -1.42 3.31
C GLN A 413 -7.15 -2.41 3.76
N GLY A 414 -6.44 -2.17 4.87
CA GLY A 414 -5.43 -3.11 5.37
C GLY A 414 -4.12 -3.12 4.57
N THR A 415 -4.00 -2.23 3.57
CA THR A 415 -2.76 -1.94 2.86
C THR A 415 -2.19 -0.65 3.41
N ARG A 416 -1.24 -0.79 4.33
CA ARG A 416 -0.45 0.32 4.84
C ARG A 416 0.39 0.89 3.68
N GLN A 417 0.17 2.15 3.33
CA GLN A 417 0.97 2.85 2.31
C GLN A 417 2.46 2.78 2.67
N PRO A 418 3.38 2.57 1.72
CA PRO A 418 4.80 2.60 2.00
C PRO A 418 5.31 3.99 2.41
N LEU A 419 6.38 4.02 3.21
CA LEU A 419 7.05 5.22 3.71
C LEU A 419 7.72 6.07 2.63
N SER A 420 8.03 5.46 1.50
CA SER A 420 8.67 6.02 0.31
C SER A 420 7.76 6.88 -0.56
N LEU A 421 6.47 6.90 -0.25
CA LEU A 421 5.48 7.55 -1.10
C LEU A 421 4.92 8.75 -0.36
N LEU A 422 5.13 9.93 -0.95
CA LEU A 422 4.13 10.98 -0.81
C LEU A 422 2.80 10.43 -1.30
N TYR A 423 1.70 10.87 -0.68
CA TYR A 423 0.39 10.51 -1.20
C TYR A 423 0.28 11.03 -2.64
N SER A 424 -0.35 10.27 -3.54
CA SER A 424 -0.36 10.60 -4.97
C SER A 424 -0.86 12.02 -5.24
N ALA A 425 -1.86 12.52 -4.49
CA ALA A 425 -2.32 13.89 -4.61
C ALA A 425 -1.26 14.93 -4.22
N ASP A 426 -0.50 14.71 -3.13
CA ASP A 426 0.59 15.60 -2.72
C ASP A 426 1.71 15.63 -3.76
N ARG A 427 2.09 14.45 -4.27
CA ARG A 427 3.08 14.29 -5.34
C ARG A 427 2.66 15.04 -6.60
N GLU A 428 1.43 14.86 -7.05
CA GLU A 428 0.92 15.57 -8.23
C GLU A 428 0.78 17.08 -7.99
N ALA A 429 0.40 17.47 -6.78
CA ALA A 429 0.24 18.87 -6.40
C ALA A 429 1.56 19.63 -6.42
N ILE A 430 2.59 19.08 -5.78
CA ILE A 430 3.89 19.72 -5.77
C ILE A 430 4.53 19.75 -7.16
N ARG A 431 4.32 18.70 -7.98
CA ARG A 431 4.70 18.73 -9.40
C ARG A 431 4.05 19.87 -10.13
N ALA A 432 2.72 19.94 -10.07
CA ALA A 432 1.98 20.98 -10.76
C ALA A 432 2.42 22.38 -10.29
N LEU A 433 2.67 22.56 -8.99
CA LEU A 433 3.15 23.81 -8.42
C LEU A 433 4.54 24.20 -8.95
N TYR A 434 5.48 23.26 -9.14
CA TYR A 434 6.86 23.58 -9.54
C TYR A 434 7.17 23.42 -11.03
N SER A 435 6.28 22.82 -11.83
CA SER A 435 6.50 22.60 -13.26
C SER A 435 5.41 23.15 -14.19
N ARG A 436 4.18 23.41 -13.69
CA ARG A 436 3.04 23.80 -14.55
C ARG A 436 2.44 25.15 -14.21
N LEU A 437 2.24 25.44 -12.93
CA LEU A 437 1.66 26.71 -12.52
C LEU A 437 2.70 27.82 -12.69
N SER A 438 2.36 28.87 -13.42
CA SER A 438 3.19 30.10 -13.45
C SER A 438 2.72 31.06 -12.37
N ASP A 439 3.51 32.10 -12.10
CA ASP A 439 3.17 33.09 -11.07
C ASP A 439 1.83 33.77 -11.42
N GLY A 440 0.90 33.82 -10.45
CA GLY A 440 -0.43 34.42 -10.63
C GLY A 440 -1.42 33.63 -11.50
N VAL A 441 -1.07 32.40 -11.90
CA VAL A 441 -1.96 31.53 -12.69
C VAL A 441 -2.90 30.76 -11.76
N ASP A 442 -4.22 30.84 -12.02
CA ASP A 442 -5.24 30.09 -11.28
C ASP A 442 -4.96 28.57 -11.36
N PRO A 443 -4.87 27.87 -10.21
CA PRO A 443 -4.81 26.42 -10.17
C PRO A 443 -5.76 25.76 -11.17
N THR A 444 -7.04 26.16 -11.26
CA THR A 444 -8.01 25.48 -12.16
C THR A 444 -7.61 25.38 -13.64
N SER A 445 -6.64 26.19 -14.05
CA SER A 445 -6.09 26.24 -15.40
C SER A 445 -4.96 25.22 -15.68
N PHE A 446 -4.92 24.07 -14.97
CA PHE A 446 -3.92 22.96 -15.03
C PHE A 446 -3.39 22.46 -16.41
N GLY A 447 -3.81 23.05 -17.53
CA GLY A 447 -3.26 22.74 -18.84
C GLY A 447 -3.54 21.30 -19.24
N LEU A 448 -2.53 20.65 -19.82
CA LEU A 448 -2.56 19.28 -20.33
C LEU A 448 -2.46 18.23 -19.20
N TRP A 449 -3.03 18.48 -18.02
CA TRP A 449 -3.03 17.47 -16.96
C TRP A 449 -4.01 16.35 -17.28
N GLU A 450 -3.50 15.15 -17.47
CA GLU A 450 -4.25 13.95 -17.83
C GLU A 450 -4.48 13.03 -16.64
N ASP A 451 -5.58 12.28 -16.71
CA ASP A 451 -5.98 11.27 -15.73
C ASP A 451 -5.23 9.93 -15.97
N THR A 452 -4.67 9.78 -17.16
CA THR A 452 -3.89 8.64 -17.62
C THR A 452 -2.42 9.00 -17.73
N SER A 453 -1.57 8.01 -17.50
CA SER A 453 -0.14 8.07 -17.75
C SER A 453 0.23 6.98 -18.72
N TRP A 454 1.29 7.22 -19.47
CA TRP A 454 1.82 6.27 -20.42
C TRP A 454 3.00 5.50 -19.79
N HIS A 455 3.00 4.18 -19.87
CA HIS A 455 3.96 3.34 -19.16
C HIS A 455 4.78 2.48 -20.09
N LEU A 456 6.10 2.56 -19.95
CA LEU A 456 7.07 1.61 -20.49
C LEU A 456 7.53 0.67 -19.38
N VAL A 457 7.31 -0.62 -19.57
CA VAL A 457 7.44 -1.61 -18.49
C VAL A 457 8.30 -2.80 -18.93
N GLY A 458 9.38 -3.04 -18.21
CA GLY A 458 10.19 -4.25 -18.30
C GLY A 458 9.85 -5.22 -17.17
N ARG A 459 9.87 -6.52 -17.47
CA ARG A 459 9.58 -7.55 -16.47
C ARG A 459 10.38 -8.83 -16.71
N THR A 460 10.90 -9.39 -15.63
CA THR A 460 11.48 -10.74 -15.58
C THR A 460 10.81 -11.59 -14.50
N SER A 461 11.38 -12.75 -14.16
CA SER A 461 10.89 -13.59 -13.05
C SER A 461 11.03 -12.95 -11.66
N HIS A 462 12.04 -12.09 -11.46
CA HIS A 462 12.40 -11.55 -10.14
C HIS A 462 12.28 -10.03 -10.02
N VAL A 463 12.15 -9.34 -11.16
CA VAL A 463 12.07 -7.88 -11.19
C VAL A 463 10.92 -7.41 -12.09
N ALA A 464 10.34 -6.27 -11.72
CA ALA A 464 9.55 -5.45 -12.59
C ALA A 464 10.08 -4.02 -12.47
N PHE A 465 10.22 -3.35 -13.59
CA PHE A 465 10.81 -2.01 -13.66
C PHE A 465 10.20 -1.26 -14.83
N GLY A 466 10.32 0.06 -14.83
CA GLY A 466 9.78 0.84 -15.92
C GLY A 466 9.70 2.30 -15.60
N VAL A 467 9.08 3.03 -16.51
CA VAL A 467 8.98 4.48 -16.44
C VAL A 467 7.59 4.91 -16.86
N ALA A 468 7.00 5.80 -16.08
CA ALA A 468 5.73 6.43 -16.38
C ALA A 468 5.96 7.83 -16.94
N LEU A 469 5.42 8.14 -18.10
CA LEU A 469 5.33 9.48 -18.65
C LEU A 469 3.91 10.00 -18.43
N ARG A 470 3.77 11.07 -17.66
CA ARG A 470 2.49 11.76 -17.49
C ARG A 470 2.71 13.25 -17.43
N ASN A 471 1.97 14.00 -18.24
CA ASN A 471 2.02 15.47 -18.23
C ASN A 471 3.47 15.95 -18.31
N ASP A 472 4.20 15.49 -19.33
CA ASP A 472 5.62 15.79 -19.58
C ASP A 472 6.56 15.49 -18.38
N TYR A 473 6.08 14.72 -17.41
CA TYR A 473 6.87 14.29 -16.27
C TYR A 473 7.17 12.80 -16.40
N VAL A 474 8.45 12.48 -16.37
CA VAL A 474 8.97 11.12 -16.48
C VAL A 474 9.32 10.61 -15.09
N GLU A 475 8.79 9.45 -14.73
CA GLU A 475 8.87 8.91 -13.38
C GLU A 475 9.34 7.45 -13.40
N PRO A 476 10.60 7.19 -12.99
CA PRO A 476 11.16 5.85 -13.01
C PRO A 476 10.78 5.10 -11.74
N TRP A 477 10.56 3.81 -11.87
CA TRP A 477 10.26 2.92 -10.75
C TRP A 477 10.82 1.51 -11.01
N ALA A 478 11.14 0.81 -9.93
CA ALA A 478 11.56 -0.57 -9.97
C ALA A 478 11.16 -1.31 -8.68
N TYR A 479 10.84 -2.59 -8.78
CA TYR A 479 10.61 -3.45 -7.62
C TYR A 479 10.91 -4.91 -7.88
N GLY A 480 11.04 -5.68 -6.81
CA GLY A 480 11.11 -7.12 -6.85
C GLY A 480 10.93 -7.72 -5.46
N ASP A 481 10.93 -9.05 -5.37
CA ASP A 481 10.77 -9.73 -4.08
C ASP A 481 11.96 -9.43 -3.16
N LEU A 482 11.67 -9.23 -1.87
CA LEU A 482 12.66 -8.95 -0.84
C LEU A 482 13.56 -10.18 -0.64
N PRO A 483 14.90 -10.03 -0.74
CA PRO A 483 15.82 -11.13 -0.50
C PRO A 483 15.75 -11.66 0.94
N ALA A 484 16.13 -12.92 1.13
CA ALA A 484 16.13 -13.53 2.47
C ALA A 484 17.28 -13.04 3.37
N THR A 485 18.32 -12.46 2.78
CA THR A 485 19.54 -11.98 3.45
C THR A 485 20.05 -10.72 2.75
N ASP A 486 21.00 -9.99 3.35
CA ASP A 486 21.76 -8.99 2.60
C ASP A 486 22.67 -9.67 1.55
N LEU A 487 22.98 -8.98 0.46
CA LEU A 487 23.83 -9.52 -0.63
C LEU A 487 25.15 -10.10 -0.09
N ALA A 488 25.81 -9.37 0.81
CA ALA A 488 27.08 -9.78 1.42
C ALA A 488 26.97 -11.03 2.30
N ALA A 489 25.79 -11.33 2.82
CA ALA A 489 25.53 -12.48 3.69
C ALA A 489 25.02 -13.71 2.92
N ASN A 490 24.82 -13.60 1.61
CA ASN A 490 24.35 -14.72 0.79
C ASN A 490 25.48 -15.73 0.56
N ARG A 491 25.43 -16.85 1.28
CA ARG A 491 26.42 -17.93 1.20
C ARG A 491 26.43 -18.70 -0.14
N GLY A 492 25.38 -18.53 -0.95
CA GLY A 492 25.30 -19.11 -2.29
C GLY A 492 26.07 -18.31 -3.34
N LEU A 493 26.58 -17.12 -2.99
CA LEU A 493 27.32 -16.26 -3.90
C LEU A 493 28.78 -16.12 -3.47
N SER A 494 29.68 -16.00 -4.45
CA SER A 494 31.10 -15.75 -4.23
C SER A 494 31.75 -15.09 -5.45
N GLY A 495 32.90 -14.46 -5.25
CA GLY A 495 33.66 -13.80 -6.32
C GLY A 495 32.93 -12.61 -6.92
N ARG A 496 33.03 -12.47 -8.25
CA ARG A 496 32.32 -11.45 -9.03
C ARG A 496 31.03 -12.04 -9.57
N VAL A 497 29.91 -11.43 -9.20
CA VAL A 497 28.56 -11.80 -9.67
C VAL A 497 28.10 -10.75 -10.66
N THR A 498 27.44 -11.18 -11.75
CA THR A 498 26.92 -10.30 -12.79
C THR A 498 25.44 -10.55 -12.97
N TRP A 499 24.67 -9.50 -13.25
CA TRP A 499 23.28 -9.56 -13.66
C TRP A 499 23.15 -8.88 -15.02
N THR A 500 22.47 -9.50 -15.97
CA THR A 500 22.24 -8.97 -17.31
C THR A 500 20.75 -8.76 -17.58
N GLY A 501 20.41 -7.70 -18.30
CA GLY A 501 19.04 -7.37 -18.65
C GLY A 501 18.95 -6.13 -19.52
N VAL A 502 18.01 -5.25 -19.18
CA VAL A 502 17.58 -4.16 -20.06
C VAL A 502 17.40 -2.86 -19.28
N LEU A 503 17.77 -1.74 -19.90
CA LEU A 503 17.38 -0.40 -19.51
C LEU A 503 16.24 0.10 -20.41
N LEU A 504 15.26 0.77 -19.81
CA LEU A 504 14.10 1.37 -20.47
C LEU A 504 13.90 2.79 -19.93
N GLY A 505 13.73 3.79 -20.78
CA GLY A 505 13.56 5.16 -20.34
C GLY A 505 13.00 6.11 -21.40
N PHE A 506 12.95 7.38 -21.01
CA PHE A 506 12.65 8.50 -21.91
C PHE A 506 13.77 9.53 -21.85
N GLY A 507 14.19 10.00 -23.02
CA GLY A 507 14.80 11.32 -23.17
C GLY A 507 13.73 12.40 -23.29
N PRO A 508 14.10 13.65 -23.62
CA PRO A 508 13.15 14.76 -23.72
C PRO A 508 11.96 14.48 -24.65
N ASP A 509 12.20 13.86 -25.81
CA ASP A 509 11.18 13.65 -26.87
C ASP A 509 11.16 12.22 -27.43
N GLN A 510 11.84 11.28 -26.78
CA GLN A 510 12.11 9.95 -27.34
C GLN A 510 12.11 8.87 -26.27
N THR A 511 11.77 7.64 -26.65
CA THR A 511 12.03 6.48 -25.80
C THR A 511 13.47 6.02 -26.00
N VAL A 512 14.08 5.49 -24.94
CA VAL A 512 15.45 4.99 -24.93
C VAL A 512 15.47 3.58 -24.34
N SER A 513 16.23 2.68 -24.95
CA SER A 513 16.37 1.29 -24.49
C SER A 513 17.76 0.76 -24.82
N GLY A 514 18.29 -0.11 -23.97
CA GLY A 514 19.63 -0.69 -24.12
C GLY A 514 19.82 -1.95 -23.27
N ASP A 515 20.96 -2.61 -23.42
CA ASP A 515 21.36 -3.68 -22.52
C ASP A 515 21.74 -3.09 -21.16
N ALA A 516 21.54 -3.85 -20.10
CA ALA A 516 22.01 -3.52 -18.77
C ALA A 516 22.87 -4.66 -18.22
N ALA A 517 24.04 -4.35 -17.68
CA ALA A 517 24.93 -5.27 -17.00
C ALA A 517 25.34 -4.69 -15.65
N ILE A 518 24.92 -5.33 -14.56
CA ILE A 518 25.31 -4.96 -13.19
C ILE A 518 26.31 -6.01 -12.72
N ALA A 519 27.51 -5.61 -12.27
CA ALA A 519 28.51 -6.55 -11.79
C ALA A 519 29.05 -6.13 -10.43
N VAL A 520 29.10 -7.05 -9.45
CA VAL A 520 29.56 -6.78 -8.08
C VAL A 520 30.61 -7.79 -7.67
N ASP A 521 31.73 -7.29 -7.14
CA ASP A 521 32.69 -8.08 -6.39
C ASP A 521 32.22 -8.19 -4.93
N LEU A 522 31.95 -9.42 -4.48
CA LEU A 522 31.37 -9.66 -3.15
C LEU A 522 32.37 -9.52 -1.99
N ALA A 523 33.67 -9.52 -2.26
CA ALA A 523 34.67 -9.28 -1.23
C ALA A 523 34.76 -7.78 -0.88
N THR A 524 34.56 -6.92 -1.87
CA THR A 524 34.67 -5.46 -1.72
C THR A 524 33.33 -4.73 -1.66
N LEU A 525 32.24 -5.39 -2.08
CA LEU A 525 30.92 -4.79 -2.25
C LEU A 525 30.96 -3.56 -3.17
N ARG A 526 31.82 -3.63 -4.20
CA ARG A 526 31.97 -2.62 -5.24
C ARG A 526 31.80 -3.26 -6.61
N GLY A 527 31.43 -2.46 -7.59
CA GLY A 527 31.01 -2.99 -8.88
C GLY A 527 30.92 -1.96 -9.98
N SER A 528 30.31 -2.38 -11.09
CA SER A 528 29.88 -1.52 -12.18
C SER A 528 28.39 -1.73 -12.51
N ALA A 529 27.77 -0.67 -13.03
CA ALA A 529 26.50 -0.72 -13.74
C ALA A 529 26.75 -0.13 -15.13
N ASP A 530 26.73 -0.98 -16.13
CA ASP A 530 27.06 -0.66 -17.51
C ASP A 530 25.80 -0.82 -18.37
N PHE A 531 25.48 0.18 -19.17
CA PHE A 531 24.38 0.18 -20.11
C PHE A 531 24.94 0.36 -21.50
N THR A 532 24.66 -0.56 -22.42
CA THR A 532 25.30 -0.57 -23.74
C THR A 532 24.26 -0.75 -24.84
N ASN A 533 24.64 -0.45 -26.07
CA ASN A 533 23.74 -0.52 -27.23
C ASN A 533 22.46 0.29 -26.98
N LEU A 534 22.62 1.49 -26.42
CA LEU A 534 21.53 2.41 -26.17
C LEU A 534 21.05 2.99 -27.50
N GLU A 535 19.76 2.78 -27.76
CA GLU A 535 19.06 3.23 -28.95
C GLU A 535 17.89 4.12 -28.54
N MET A 536 17.49 5.00 -29.45
CA MET A 536 16.35 5.91 -29.29
C MET A 536 15.36 5.80 -30.45
N TRP A 537 14.08 6.04 -30.14
CA TRP A 537 12.98 6.07 -31.10
C TRP A 537 12.23 7.39 -31.01
N ASN A 538 12.17 8.10 -32.14
CA ASN A 538 11.61 9.45 -32.27
C ASN A 538 10.08 9.49 -32.25
N ASP A 539 9.41 8.34 -32.28
CA ASP A 539 7.96 8.27 -32.21
C ASP A 539 7.58 7.75 -30.83
N PRO A 540 7.53 8.63 -29.80
CA PRO A 540 6.96 8.22 -28.55
C PRO A 540 5.54 7.75 -28.86
N PRO A 541 5.22 6.50 -28.50
CA PRO A 541 5.79 5.99 -27.28
C PRO A 541 6.50 4.62 -27.44
N LEU A 542 6.66 4.06 -28.63
CA LEU A 542 7.14 2.67 -28.77
C LEU A 542 8.67 2.57 -28.94
N PRO A 543 9.43 1.99 -27.99
CA PRO A 543 10.73 1.42 -28.36
C PRO A 543 10.48 0.28 -29.37
N GLY A 544 11.13 0.35 -30.53
CA GLY A 544 11.06 -0.70 -31.56
C GLY A 544 11.84 -1.95 -31.17
N ASP A 545 12.01 -2.88 -32.12
CA ASP A 545 12.89 -4.02 -31.94
C ASP A 545 14.36 -3.54 -31.82
N LEU A 546 15.19 -4.33 -31.13
CA LEU A 546 16.62 -4.02 -30.99
C LEU A 546 17.28 -3.92 -32.36
N GLY A 547 18.03 -2.85 -32.59
CA GLY A 547 18.72 -2.57 -33.85
C GLY A 547 17.91 -1.72 -34.83
N ASP A 548 16.62 -1.49 -34.57
CA ASP A 548 15.78 -0.63 -35.40
C ASP A 548 15.80 0.83 -34.94
N GLY A 549 16.35 1.11 -33.76
CA GLY A 549 16.51 2.46 -33.25
C GLY A 549 17.72 3.18 -33.83
N VAL A 550 17.80 4.49 -33.57
CA VAL A 550 19.02 5.26 -33.82
C VAL A 550 19.88 5.21 -32.56
N GLN A 551 21.19 5.06 -32.67
CA GLN A 551 22.09 5.11 -31.52
C GLN A 551 21.85 6.38 -30.70
N TRP A 552 21.62 6.20 -29.40
CA TRP A 552 21.43 7.31 -28.46
C TRP A 552 22.81 7.77 -27.98
N LEU A 553 23.20 8.99 -28.36
CA LEU A 553 24.53 9.55 -28.09
C LEU A 553 25.66 8.62 -28.61
N ASP A 554 26.61 8.26 -27.75
CA ASP A 554 27.67 7.28 -28.05
C ASP A 554 27.23 5.83 -27.77
N GLY A 555 26.00 5.60 -27.34
CA GLY A 555 25.38 4.29 -27.17
C GLY A 555 25.69 3.60 -25.84
N ASP A 556 26.53 4.18 -24.99
CA ASP A 556 27.01 3.52 -23.77
C ASP A 556 26.94 4.45 -22.55
N LEU A 557 26.71 3.88 -21.36
CA LEU A 557 26.79 4.57 -20.07
C LEU A 557 27.43 3.64 -19.04
N GLY A 558 28.37 4.12 -18.24
CA GLY A 558 29.10 3.34 -17.24
C GLY A 558 29.17 4.04 -15.88
N TYR A 559 28.80 3.31 -14.83
CA TYR A 559 28.84 3.79 -13.45
C TYR A 559 29.61 2.83 -12.55
N ALA A 560 30.54 3.34 -11.76
CA ALA A 560 31.09 2.58 -10.65
C ALA A 560 30.10 2.61 -9.48
N ILE A 561 29.78 1.45 -8.91
CA ILE A 561 28.76 1.33 -7.86
C ILE A 561 29.34 0.82 -6.55
N ALA A 562 28.71 1.21 -5.44
CA ALA A 562 28.94 0.64 -4.12
C ALA A 562 27.65 0.02 -3.58
N VAL A 563 27.77 -1.17 -2.97
CA VAL A 563 26.67 -1.94 -2.40
C VAL A 563 26.62 -1.77 -0.89
N ARG A 564 25.41 -1.61 -0.35
CA ARG A 564 25.15 -1.69 1.09
C ARG A 564 23.80 -2.36 1.33
N GLY A 565 23.83 -3.45 2.09
CA GLY A 565 22.68 -4.34 2.26
C GLY A 565 22.24 -4.90 0.91
N ASN A 566 20.97 -4.68 0.57
CA ASN A 566 20.37 -5.06 -0.72
C ASN A 566 20.20 -3.90 -1.69
N THR A 567 21.00 -2.84 -1.52
CA THR A 567 20.94 -1.63 -2.36
C THR A 567 22.29 -1.26 -2.91
N PHE A 568 22.30 -0.56 -4.04
CA PHE A 568 23.52 0.01 -4.61
C PHE A 568 23.27 1.38 -5.23
N ARG A 569 24.34 2.18 -5.31
CA ARG A 569 24.33 3.54 -5.87
C ARG A 569 25.63 3.82 -6.61
N GLU A 570 25.59 4.77 -7.55
CA GLU A 570 26.80 5.25 -8.20
C GLU A 570 27.75 5.94 -7.21
N THR A 571 29.04 5.84 -7.51
CA THR A 571 30.14 6.50 -6.78
C THR A 571 31.01 7.34 -7.70
N SER A 572 31.04 7.00 -9.00
CA SER A 572 31.67 7.75 -10.08
C SER A 572 31.16 7.20 -11.43
N GLY A 573 31.56 7.82 -12.54
CA GLY A 573 31.19 7.40 -13.89
C GLY A 573 30.57 8.56 -14.67
N ASP A 574 29.64 8.22 -15.55
CA ASP A 574 28.86 9.20 -16.30
C ASP A 574 28.01 10.11 -15.40
N ALA A 575 27.54 11.22 -15.98
CA ALA A 575 26.61 12.11 -15.30
C ALA A 575 25.30 11.40 -14.96
N GLY A 576 24.74 11.65 -13.79
CA GLY A 576 23.45 11.10 -13.38
C GLY A 576 23.43 10.58 -11.96
N ARG A 577 22.26 10.07 -11.56
CA ARG A 577 21.99 9.42 -10.28
C ARG A 577 21.41 8.05 -10.52
N LEU A 578 22.09 7.03 -10.02
CA LEU A 578 21.70 5.63 -10.13
C LEU A 578 21.34 5.10 -8.75
N THR A 579 20.17 4.47 -8.65
CA THR A 579 19.77 3.78 -7.43
C THR A 579 19.24 2.40 -7.78
N GLY A 580 19.83 1.38 -7.20
CA GLY A 580 19.46 0.00 -7.46
C GLY A 580 19.20 -0.82 -6.20
N ILE A 581 18.47 -1.92 -6.42
CA ILE A 581 18.13 -2.96 -5.46
C ILE A 581 18.49 -4.33 -6.01
N PHE A 582 18.88 -5.24 -5.12
CA PHE A 582 18.93 -6.67 -5.40
C PHE A 582 17.64 -7.33 -4.91
N THR A 583 17.08 -8.24 -5.70
CA THR A 583 15.76 -8.83 -5.48
C THR A 583 15.78 -10.34 -5.71
N GLY A 584 14.70 -11.00 -5.29
CA GLY A 584 14.62 -12.46 -5.30
C GLY A 584 15.26 -13.05 -4.05
N ARG A 585 14.79 -14.24 -3.66
CA ARG A 585 15.15 -14.88 -2.39
C ARG A 585 16.67 -15.00 -2.23
N ASP A 586 17.34 -15.32 -3.33
CA ASP A 586 18.78 -15.57 -3.39
C ASP A 586 19.52 -14.51 -4.21
N HIS A 587 18.95 -13.32 -4.42
CA HIS A 587 19.50 -12.23 -5.25
C HIS A 587 19.59 -12.58 -6.75
N GLU A 588 18.59 -13.28 -7.26
CA GLU A 588 18.49 -13.65 -8.68
C GLU A 588 18.19 -12.43 -9.57
N GLY A 589 17.63 -11.36 -9.01
CA GLY A 589 17.32 -10.12 -9.71
C GLY A 589 18.14 -8.93 -9.24
N ALA A 590 18.35 -7.97 -10.14
CA ALA A 590 18.80 -6.63 -9.85
C ALA A 590 17.92 -5.64 -10.63
N ALA A 591 17.50 -4.55 -10.01
CA ALA A 591 16.70 -3.52 -10.68
C ALA A 591 16.98 -2.14 -10.10
N GLY A 592 16.61 -1.09 -10.82
CA GLY A 592 16.85 0.26 -10.32
C GLY A 592 16.38 1.36 -11.27
N THR A 593 16.73 2.58 -10.91
CA THR A 593 16.41 3.80 -11.63
C THR A 593 17.68 4.57 -11.97
N LEU A 594 17.65 5.32 -13.07
CA LEU A 594 18.69 6.23 -13.53
C LEU A 594 18.04 7.57 -13.87
N GLU A 595 18.53 8.65 -13.28
CA GLU A 595 18.08 10.02 -13.56
C GLU A 595 19.26 10.88 -14.05
N ARG A 596 19.07 11.52 -15.20
CA ARG A 596 19.97 12.45 -15.86
C ARG A 596 19.18 13.61 -16.45
N ASP A 597 19.88 14.67 -16.84
CA ASP A 597 19.26 15.82 -17.51
C ASP A 597 18.71 15.47 -18.90
N ASP A 598 19.24 14.42 -19.54
CA ASP A 598 18.91 13.96 -20.88
C ASP A 598 18.22 12.58 -20.93
N LEU A 599 18.04 11.92 -19.78
CA LEU A 599 17.49 10.56 -19.69
C LEU A 599 16.92 10.29 -18.29
N VAL A 600 15.66 9.86 -18.24
CA VAL A 600 15.06 9.27 -17.05
C VAL A 600 14.65 7.84 -17.38
N ALA A 601 15.27 6.89 -16.69
CA ALA A 601 15.21 5.48 -17.02
C ALA A 601 15.07 4.58 -15.79
N SER A 602 14.66 3.35 -16.05
CA SER A 602 14.70 2.23 -15.11
C SER A 602 15.33 1.03 -15.78
N PHE A 603 15.94 0.16 -14.99
CA PHE A 603 16.57 -1.05 -15.49
C PHE A 603 16.19 -2.26 -14.64
N GLY A 604 16.28 -3.44 -15.26
CA GLY A 604 16.11 -4.71 -14.58
C GLY A 604 16.92 -5.79 -15.27
N ALA A 605 17.53 -6.64 -14.45
CA ALA A 605 18.50 -7.64 -14.83
C ALA A 605 18.35 -8.91 -13.98
N GLN A 606 18.80 -10.04 -14.52
CA GLN A 606 18.84 -11.33 -13.85
C GLN A 606 20.28 -11.85 -13.81
N ARG A 607 20.60 -12.58 -12.74
CA ARG A 607 21.94 -13.10 -12.46
C ARG A 607 22.39 -14.20 -13.42
#